data_AF-A0A958D284-F1
#
_entry.id   AF-A0A958D284-F1
#
_cell.length_a   1.000
_cell.length_b   1.000
_cell.length_c   1.000
_cell.angle_alpha   90.00
_cell.angle_beta   90.00
_cell.angle_gamma   90.00
#
_symmetry.space_group_name_H-M   'P 1'
#
loop_
_entity.id
_entity.type
_entity.pdbx_description
1 polymer ?
#
loop_
_entity_poly.entity_id
_entity_poly.type
_entity_poly.pdbx_seq_one_letter_code
_entity_poly.pdbx_strand_id
1 'polypeptide(L)'
;ALTYQRWRRGGGLPDVAAPPPLASWDGVPNYAPVPPAPPEAPLPFDTAWVYAACMDDPGVAILAAHRCIHDLPDFDAALLLAGLDEHFEVTAVADDAALLAGLADAVREKPGFFRRNPVSGSVFALVLPGDGGSFLLRQRDDDATTARLLADHHPAVAAVDVAALQSLILGPLLGIPADPTELKRFVAFTPNAGEAIRETRAGRYQAAFLVNPTPLAQLK
;
A
#
# COMPACT_ATOMS: atom_id res chain seq x y z
N ALA A 1 -14.82 21.64 -20.41
CA ALA A 1 -13.40 21.60 -20.78
C ALA A 1 -12.59 21.88 -19.52
N LEU A 2 -12.02 20.84 -18.92
CA LEU A 2 -11.30 20.95 -17.64
C LEU A 2 -9.83 21.23 -17.92
N THR A 3 -9.37 22.37 -17.43
CA THR A 3 -8.03 22.94 -17.64
C THR A 3 -7.02 22.25 -16.73
N TYR A 4 -6.00 21.62 -17.31
CA TYR A 4 -4.91 20.98 -16.58
C TYR A 4 -3.93 22.03 -16.06
N GLN A 5 -3.84 22.21 -14.74
CA GLN A 5 -2.87 23.09 -14.09
C GLN A 5 -1.56 22.32 -13.86
N ARG A 6 -0.51 22.73 -14.58
CA ARG A 6 0.85 22.16 -14.50
C ARG A 6 1.58 22.70 -13.26
N TRP A 7 1.95 21.81 -12.33
CA TRP A 7 2.88 22.11 -11.25
C TRP A 7 4.29 22.38 -11.82
N ARG A 8 4.82 23.60 -11.64
CA ARG A 8 6.23 23.91 -11.88
C ARG A 8 7.04 23.46 -10.66
N ARG A 9 8.00 22.55 -10.87
CA ARG A 9 9.03 22.24 -9.88
C ARG A 9 10.02 23.41 -9.85
N GLY A 10 10.10 24.10 -8.72
CA GLY A 10 11.05 25.19 -8.49
C GLY A 10 12.47 24.65 -8.41
N GLY A 11 13.31 25.07 -9.36
CA GLY A 11 14.76 24.90 -9.35
C GLY A 11 15.34 26.12 -10.03
N GLY A 12 15.78 27.10 -9.24
CA GLY A 12 16.34 28.36 -9.73
C GLY A 12 17.67 28.13 -10.43
N LEU A 13 17.75 28.53 -11.70
CA LEU A 13 19.02 28.84 -12.34
C LEU A 13 19.40 30.29 -11.96
N PRO A 14 20.67 30.56 -11.63
CA PRO A 14 21.11 31.90 -11.23
C PRO A 14 20.92 32.89 -12.38
N ASP A 15 20.40 34.06 -12.01
CA ASP A 15 20.16 35.23 -12.86
C ASP A 15 21.47 35.68 -13.50
N VAL A 16 21.69 35.32 -14.77
CA VAL A 16 22.83 35.82 -15.53
C VAL A 16 22.53 37.27 -15.85
N ALA A 17 23.14 38.17 -15.07
CA ALA A 17 23.05 39.61 -15.24
C ALA A 17 23.25 39.98 -16.72
N ALA A 18 22.23 40.59 -17.32
CA ALA A 18 22.29 41.09 -18.69
C ALA A 18 23.43 42.12 -18.80
N PRO A 19 24.29 42.06 -19.86
CA PRO A 19 25.31 43.07 -20.07
C PRO A 19 24.66 44.45 -20.27
N PRO A 20 25.28 45.55 -19.79
CA PRO A 20 24.71 46.88 -19.91
C PRO A 20 24.54 47.26 -21.39
N PRO A 21 23.47 47.99 -21.75
CA PRO A 21 23.21 48.34 -23.14
C PRO A 21 24.32 49.24 -23.69
N LEU A 22 24.92 48.83 -24.81
CA LEU A 22 25.74 49.69 -25.65
C LEU A 22 24.85 50.81 -26.21
N ALA A 23 25.26 52.05 -25.97
CA ALA A 23 24.54 53.24 -26.42
C ALA A 23 24.47 53.30 -27.96
N SER A 24 23.26 53.32 -28.52
CA SER A 24 23.00 53.68 -29.92
C SER A 24 22.40 55.09 -29.98
N TRP A 25 22.98 55.95 -30.81
CA TRP A 25 22.80 57.40 -30.82
C TRP A 25 21.48 57.93 -31.42
N ASP A 26 20.57 57.08 -31.90
CA ASP A 26 19.41 57.52 -32.69
C ASP A 26 18.02 57.20 -32.12
N GLY A 27 17.89 56.84 -30.84
CA GLY A 27 16.59 56.83 -30.14
C GLY A 27 15.49 55.88 -30.69
N VAL A 28 15.81 54.98 -31.62
CA VAL A 28 14.89 53.95 -32.11
C VAL A 28 15.18 52.62 -31.41
N PRO A 29 14.23 52.02 -30.66
CA PRO A 29 14.41 50.70 -30.09
C PRO A 29 14.48 49.65 -31.20
N ASN A 30 15.69 49.20 -31.54
CA ASN A 30 15.92 48.04 -32.40
C ASN A 30 15.74 46.76 -31.57
N TYR A 31 14.50 46.46 -31.20
CA TYR A 31 14.11 45.12 -30.79
C TYR A 31 12.76 44.84 -31.44
N ALA A 32 12.79 44.12 -32.57
CA ALA A 32 11.60 43.39 -32.98
C ALA A 32 11.23 42.44 -31.83
N PRO A 33 9.94 42.31 -31.45
CA PRO A 33 9.54 41.33 -30.45
C PRO A 33 10.02 39.95 -30.91
N VAL A 34 10.78 39.27 -30.05
CA VAL A 34 11.15 37.87 -30.30
C VAL A 34 9.82 37.12 -30.45
N PRO A 35 9.55 36.47 -31.59
CA PRO A 35 8.32 35.71 -31.74
C PRO A 35 8.24 34.68 -30.60
N PRO A 36 7.05 34.46 -30.01
CA PRO A 36 6.91 33.43 -28.99
C PRO A 36 7.47 32.12 -29.55
N ALA A 37 8.26 31.42 -28.74
CA ALA A 37 8.81 30.12 -29.14
C ALA A 37 7.66 29.25 -29.68
N PRO A 38 7.86 28.56 -30.82
CA PRO A 38 6.83 27.67 -31.34
C PRO A 38 6.42 26.67 -30.25
N PRO A 39 5.15 26.25 -30.19
CA PRO A 39 4.73 25.25 -29.23
C PRO A 39 5.66 24.04 -29.35
N GLU A 40 6.30 23.69 -28.23
CA GLU A 40 7.26 22.59 -28.15
C GLU A 40 6.59 21.34 -28.73
N ALA A 41 7.19 20.75 -29.78
CA ALA A 41 6.64 19.55 -30.38
C ALA A 41 6.60 18.45 -29.30
N PRO A 42 5.48 17.69 -29.18
CA PRO A 42 5.37 16.66 -28.16
C PRO A 42 6.54 15.69 -28.27
N LEU A 43 7.28 15.56 -27.18
CA LEU A 43 8.44 14.70 -27.10
C LEU A 43 7.97 13.24 -26.96
N PRO A 44 8.79 12.25 -27.34
CA PRO A 44 8.39 10.83 -27.28
C PRO A 44 7.95 10.34 -25.90
N PHE A 45 8.32 11.05 -24.82
CA PHE A 45 7.92 10.76 -23.45
C PHE A 45 6.68 11.55 -22.97
N ASP A 46 6.15 12.46 -23.79
CA ASP A 46 4.90 13.19 -23.52
C ASP A 46 3.66 12.38 -23.87
N THR A 47 3.83 11.25 -24.56
CA THR A 47 2.74 10.34 -24.94
C THR A 47 3.03 8.93 -24.45
N ALA A 48 2.06 8.33 -23.77
CA ALA A 48 2.10 6.92 -23.38
C ALA A 48 0.90 6.20 -24.02
N TRP A 49 1.13 4.97 -24.48
CA TRP A 49 0.03 4.10 -24.88
C TRP A 49 -0.60 3.54 -23.61
N VAL A 50 -1.92 3.70 -23.49
CA VAL A 50 -2.68 3.25 -22.33
C VAL A 50 -3.66 2.18 -22.78
N TYR A 51 -3.68 1.07 -22.04
CA TYR A 51 -4.73 0.06 -22.13
C TYR A 51 -5.66 0.23 -20.93
N ALA A 52 -6.94 0.42 -21.18
CA ALA A 52 -7.97 0.51 -20.14
C ALA A 52 -8.85 -0.74 -20.21
N ALA A 53 -8.99 -1.44 -19.09
CA ALA A 53 -9.90 -2.56 -18.92
C ALA A 53 -11.05 -2.16 -18.00
N CYS A 54 -12.22 -2.78 -18.22
CA CYS A 54 -13.35 -2.61 -17.30
C CYS A 54 -13.06 -3.35 -15.99
N MET A 55 -13.25 -2.69 -14.84
CA MET A 55 -13.10 -3.34 -13.53
C MET A 55 -14.14 -4.44 -13.26
N ASP A 56 -15.23 -4.47 -14.04
CA ASP A 56 -16.29 -5.48 -13.95
C ASP A 56 -16.09 -6.65 -14.93
N ASP A 57 -14.98 -6.68 -15.67
CA ASP A 57 -14.66 -7.80 -16.55
C ASP A 57 -14.41 -9.08 -15.73
N PRO A 58 -15.09 -10.21 -16.02
CA PRO A 58 -14.91 -11.47 -15.29
C PRO A 58 -13.48 -12.01 -15.28
N GLY A 59 -12.64 -11.59 -16.24
CA GLY A 59 -11.23 -11.98 -16.32
C GLY A 59 -10.29 -11.15 -15.43
N VAL A 60 -10.78 -10.08 -14.79
CA VAL A 60 -9.97 -9.20 -13.94
C VAL A 60 -10.12 -9.61 -12.48
N ALA A 61 -9.00 -9.98 -11.85
CA ALA A 61 -8.93 -10.30 -10.44
C ALA A 61 -7.75 -9.58 -9.77
N ILE A 62 -7.98 -9.09 -8.56
CA ILE A 62 -6.92 -8.58 -7.69
C ILE A 62 -6.44 -9.75 -6.86
N LEU A 63 -5.15 -10.05 -6.94
CA LEU A 63 -4.55 -11.12 -6.14
C LEU A 63 -4.19 -10.59 -4.74
N ALA A 64 -4.25 -11.47 -3.74
CA ALA A 64 -3.74 -11.18 -2.42
C ALA A 64 -2.23 -10.95 -2.50
N ALA A 65 -1.72 -9.90 -1.84
CA ALA A 65 -0.29 -9.66 -1.70
C ALA A 65 0.15 -10.08 -0.30
N HIS A 66 0.44 -11.37 -0.12
CA HIS A 66 0.91 -11.90 1.17
C HIS A 66 2.26 -11.29 1.53
N ARG A 67 2.45 -10.97 2.81
CA ARG A 67 3.63 -10.26 3.30
C ARG A 67 4.47 -11.18 4.15
N CYS A 68 5.71 -11.41 3.73
CA CYS A 68 6.65 -12.29 4.40
C CYS A 68 7.78 -11.44 5.00
N ILE A 69 7.93 -11.48 6.31
CA ILE A 69 8.91 -10.69 7.06
C ILE A 69 10.27 -11.39 7.01
N HIS A 70 11.32 -10.66 6.68
CA HIS A 70 12.70 -11.13 6.71
C HIS A 70 13.65 -10.05 7.20
N ASP A 71 14.81 -10.49 7.71
CA ASP A 71 15.94 -9.64 8.10
C ASP A 71 15.59 -8.50 9.07
N LEU A 72 14.52 -8.65 9.86
CA LEU A 72 14.16 -7.69 10.90
C LEU A 72 15.03 -7.98 12.15
N PRO A 73 15.94 -7.06 12.56
CA PRO A 73 16.99 -7.35 13.54
C PRO A 73 16.49 -7.76 14.93
N ASP A 74 15.35 -7.22 15.36
CA ASP A 74 14.80 -7.40 16.71
C ASP A 74 13.42 -8.07 16.66
N PHE A 75 13.21 -8.99 15.71
CA PHE A 75 11.95 -9.71 15.60
C PHE A 75 11.75 -10.67 16.78
N ASP A 76 10.68 -10.44 17.53
CA ASP A 76 10.24 -11.31 18.62
C ASP A 76 8.78 -11.74 18.39
N ALA A 77 8.60 -13.03 18.14
CA ALA A 77 7.29 -13.61 17.88
C ALA A 77 6.37 -13.56 19.11
N ALA A 78 6.91 -13.65 20.33
CA ALA A 78 6.11 -13.59 21.55
C ALA A 78 5.61 -12.17 21.81
N LEU A 79 6.46 -11.16 21.59
CA LEU A 79 6.03 -9.75 21.66
C LEU A 79 5.02 -9.41 20.58
N LEU A 80 5.22 -9.92 19.36
CA LEU A 80 4.23 -9.77 18.28
C LEU A 80 2.87 -10.36 18.69
N LEU A 81 2.84 -11.60 19.16
CA LEU A 81 1.59 -12.26 19.58
C LEU A 81 0.90 -11.52 20.73
N ALA A 82 1.66 -11.06 21.73
CA ALA A 82 1.10 -10.27 22.83
C ALA A 82 0.52 -8.92 22.37
N GLY A 83 1.15 -8.26 21.40
CA GLY A 83 0.65 -7.01 20.83
C GLY A 83 -0.59 -7.18 19.95
N LEU A 84 -0.77 -8.35 19.33
CA LEU A 84 -1.93 -8.64 18.48
C LEU A 84 -3.25 -8.66 19.26
N ASP A 85 -3.24 -9.06 20.54
CA ASP A 85 -4.46 -9.16 21.35
C ASP A 85 -5.21 -7.83 21.53
N GLU A 86 -4.50 -6.69 21.41
CA GLU A 86 -5.08 -5.34 21.53
C GLU A 86 -6.16 -5.08 20.47
N HIS A 87 -5.92 -5.48 19.22
CA HIS A 87 -6.79 -5.18 18.08
C HIS A 87 -7.35 -6.41 17.38
N PHE A 88 -6.89 -7.61 17.77
CA PHE A 88 -7.30 -8.87 17.16
C PHE A 88 -7.74 -9.89 18.22
N GLU A 89 -8.70 -10.72 17.82
CA GLU A 89 -8.94 -12.01 18.45
C GLU A 89 -8.02 -13.03 17.79
N VAL A 90 -7.01 -13.49 18.54
CA VAL A 90 -6.00 -14.42 18.07
C VAL A 90 -6.44 -15.85 18.36
N THR A 91 -6.59 -16.67 17.33
CA THR A 91 -6.97 -18.09 17.45
C THR A 91 -5.87 -18.97 16.88
N ALA A 92 -5.28 -19.82 17.71
CA ALA A 92 -4.32 -20.82 17.24
C ALA A 92 -5.02 -21.89 16.39
N VAL A 93 -4.36 -22.30 15.31
CA VAL A 93 -4.88 -23.27 14.34
C VAL A 93 -3.95 -24.47 14.27
N ALA A 94 -4.54 -25.66 14.17
CA ALA A 94 -3.81 -26.93 14.27
C ALA A 94 -2.88 -27.20 13.08
N ASP A 95 -3.29 -26.82 11.87
CA ASP A 95 -2.54 -27.08 10.64
C ASP A 95 -2.80 -26.01 9.56
N ASP A 96 -2.00 -26.06 8.50
CA ASP A 96 -2.06 -25.10 7.39
C ASP A 96 -3.36 -25.22 6.58
N ALA A 97 -4.01 -26.39 6.54
CA ALA A 97 -5.26 -26.58 5.83
C ALA A 97 -6.42 -25.88 6.55
N ALA A 98 -6.49 -26.03 7.87
CA ALA A 98 -7.44 -25.32 8.73
C ALA A 98 -7.18 -23.79 8.71
N LEU A 99 -5.92 -23.36 8.60
CA LEU A 99 -5.56 -21.95 8.48
C LEU A 99 -6.13 -21.34 7.19
N LEU A 100 -5.92 -22.01 6.05
CA LEU A 100 -6.44 -21.58 4.76
C LEU A 100 -7.96 -21.65 4.71
N ALA A 101 -8.57 -22.68 5.30
CA ALA A 101 -10.01 -22.82 5.40
C ALA A 101 -10.63 -21.66 6.21
N GLY A 102 -10.08 -21.35 7.38
CA GLY A 102 -10.58 -20.23 8.20
C GLY A 102 -10.40 -18.86 7.53
N LEU A 103 -9.31 -18.67 6.78
CA LEU A 103 -9.12 -17.46 5.99
C LEU A 103 -10.15 -17.36 4.85
N ALA A 104 -10.46 -18.47 4.18
CA ALA A 104 -11.48 -18.52 3.14
C ALA A 104 -12.90 -18.31 3.67
N ASP A 105 -13.22 -18.90 4.83
CA ASP A 105 -14.52 -18.72 5.48
C ASP A 105 -14.74 -17.27 5.88
N ALA A 106 -13.69 -16.55 6.31
CA ALA A 106 -13.78 -15.13 6.59
C ALA A 106 -14.21 -14.28 5.38
N VAL A 107 -13.86 -14.68 4.15
CA VAL A 107 -14.35 -14.01 2.92
C VAL A 107 -15.86 -14.21 2.77
N ARG A 108 -16.34 -15.42 3.04
CA ARG A 108 -17.76 -15.80 2.93
C ARG A 108 -18.59 -15.15 4.02
N GLU A 109 -17.98 -15.00 5.20
CA GLU A 109 -18.59 -14.36 6.36
C GLU A 109 -18.61 -12.84 6.28
N LYS A 110 -17.88 -12.16 5.38
CA LYS A 110 -17.97 -10.69 5.20
C LYS A 110 -19.41 -10.34 4.76
N PRO A 111 -20.33 -9.96 5.67
CA PRO A 111 -21.71 -9.69 5.28
C PRO A 111 -21.74 -8.26 4.76
N GLY A 112 -22.24 -8.07 3.54
CA GLY A 112 -22.46 -6.73 2.99
C GLY A 112 -23.34 -5.89 3.92
N PHE A 113 -23.05 -4.59 3.97
CA PHE A 113 -23.89 -3.47 4.47
C PHE A 113 -24.39 -3.49 5.93
N PHE A 114 -24.38 -4.62 6.65
CA PHE A 114 -24.96 -4.76 8.00
C PHE A 114 -23.96 -4.74 9.16
N ARG A 115 -22.68 -4.45 8.90
CA ARG A 115 -21.75 -4.22 10.01
C ARG A 115 -22.04 -2.91 10.71
N ARG A 116 -21.85 -2.91 12.03
CA ARG A 116 -21.88 -1.70 12.87
C ARG A 116 -20.85 -0.67 12.39
N ASN A 117 -19.78 -1.15 11.75
CA ASN A 117 -18.69 -0.33 11.24
C ASN A 117 -18.23 -0.77 9.84
N PRO A 118 -18.20 0.15 8.85
CA PRO A 118 -17.80 -0.16 7.47
C PRO A 118 -16.31 -0.51 7.31
N VAL A 119 -15.48 -0.31 8.34
CA VAL A 119 -14.01 -0.49 8.31
C VAL A 119 -13.57 -1.75 9.08
N SER A 120 -14.51 -2.53 9.61
CA SER A 120 -14.22 -3.67 10.49
C SER A 120 -14.45 -5.04 9.83
N GLY A 121 -13.72 -6.04 10.31
CA GLY A 121 -13.93 -7.45 9.92
C GLY A 121 -12.87 -8.07 9.01
N SER A 122 -11.70 -7.45 8.91
CA SER A 122 -10.55 -8.09 8.26
C SER A 122 -10.11 -9.32 9.06
N VAL A 123 -9.84 -10.41 8.36
CA VAL A 123 -9.24 -11.60 8.95
C VAL A 123 -7.93 -11.86 8.22
N PHE A 124 -6.87 -12.05 9.00
CA PHE A 124 -5.54 -12.36 8.51
C PHE A 124 -5.11 -13.72 9.06
N ALA A 125 -4.14 -14.33 8.41
CA ALA A 125 -3.44 -15.48 8.98
C ALA A 125 -1.98 -15.11 9.26
N LEU A 126 -1.46 -15.51 10.42
CA LEU A 126 -0.07 -15.43 10.78
C LEU A 126 0.54 -16.83 10.81
N VAL A 127 1.67 -16.99 10.15
CA VAL A 127 2.48 -18.20 10.15
C VAL A 127 3.85 -17.86 10.74
N LEU A 128 4.29 -18.66 11.69
CA LEU A 128 5.63 -18.57 12.29
C LEU A 128 6.53 -19.72 11.80
N PRO A 129 7.86 -19.54 11.81
CA PRO A 129 8.81 -20.53 11.32
C PRO A 129 8.80 -21.82 12.15
N GLY A 130 9.18 -22.94 11.52
CA GLY A 130 9.16 -24.27 12.14
C GLY A 130 7.81 -24.58 12.80
N ASP A 131 7.87 -25.08 14.04
CA ASP A 131 6.71 -25.41 14.87
C ASP A 131 6.15 -24.21 15.65
N GLY A 132 6.53 -22.98 15.30
CA GLY A 132 6.08 -21.76 15.96
C GLY A 132 4.57 -21.50 15.89
N GLY A 133 3.82 -22.32 15.15
CA GLY A 133 2.37 -22.31 15.10
C GLY A 133 1.79 -21.52 13.93
N SER A 134 0.46 -21.57 13.84
CA SER A 134 -0.39 -20.83 12.90
C SER A 134 -1.51 -20.16 13.67
N PHE A 135 -1.85 -18.93 13.29
CA PHE A 135 -2.85 -18.16 13.99
C PHE A 135 -3.79 -17.46 13.00
N LEU A 136 -5.10 -17.51 13.26
CA LEU A 136 -6.07 -16.63 12.65
C LEU A 136 -6.21 -15.38 13.50
N LEU A 137 -6.16 -14.23 12.83
CA LEU A 137 -6.24 -12.91 13.44
C LEU A 137 -7.54 -12.27 12.97
N ARG A 138 -8.57 -12.28 13.81
CA ARG A 138 -9.86 -11.64 13.49
C ARG A 138 -9.87 -10.24 14.09
N GLN A 139 -9.94 -9.22 13.24
CA GLN A 139 -9.96 -7.83 13.70
C GLN A 139 -11.18 -7.60 14.61
N ARG A 140 -10.94 -6.99 15.77
CA ARG A 140 -12.01 -6.61 16.70
C ARG A 140 -12.90 -5.52 16.09
N ASP A 141 -14.20 -5.59 16.38
CA ASP A 141 -15.20 -4.59 15.99
C ASP A 141 -15.48 -3.67 17.19
N ASP A 142 -14.47 -2.88 17.57
CA ASP A 142 -14.54 -1.92 18.67
C ASP A 142 -14.09 -0.51 18.24
N ASP A 143 -14.47 0.48 19.04
CA ASP A 143 -14.22 1.89 18.75
C ASP A 143 -12.72 2.23 18.75
N ALA A 144 -11.91 1.53 19.56
CA ALA A 144 -10.48 1.76 19.68
C ALA A 144 -9.73 1.35 18.40
N THR A 145 -9.97 0.13 17.93
CA THR A 145 -9.42 -0.43 16.69
C THR A 145 -9.86 0.41 15.49
N THR A 146 -11.11 0.84 15.49
CA THR A 146 -11.66 1.74 14.47
C THR A 146 -10.96 3.08 14.45
N ALA A 147 -10.84 3.74 15.61
CA ALA A 147 -10.20 5.03 15.73
C ALA A 147 -8.73 4.95 15.26
N ARG A 148 -8.03 3.86 15.58
CA ARG A 148 -6.66 3.63 15.13
C ARG A 148 -6.56 3.54 13.60
N LEU A 149 -7.43 2.77 12.97
CA LEU A 149 -7.50 2.65 11.50
C LEU A 149 -7.80 4.00 10.82
N LEU A 150 -8.73 4.77 11.39
CA LEU A 150 -9.14 6.07 10.87
C LEU A 150 -8.15 7.20 11.15
N ALA A 151 -7.22 7.02 12.10
CA ALA A 151 -6.19 7.99 12.40
C ALA A 151 -5.19 8.14 11.23
N ASP A 152 -4.88 7.03 10.55
CA ASP A 152 -3.90 7.01 9.45
C ASP A 152 -4.58 7.17 8.08
N HIS A 153 -5.86 6.80 7.96
CA HIS A 153 -6.51 6.57 6.67
C HIS A 153 -7.96 7.05 6.62
N HIS A 154 -8.38 7.53 5.45
CA HIS A 154 -9.81 7.75 5.17
C HIS A 154 -10.57 6.40 5.25
N PRO A 155 -11.85 6.36 5.69
CA PRO A 155 -12.60 5.11 5.89
C PRO A 155 -12.53 4.10 4.75
N ALA A 156 -12.58 4.57 3.50
CA ALA A 156 -12.48 3.71 2.32
C ALA A 156 -11.12 3.00 2.19
N VAL A 157 -10.03 3.68 2.55
CA VAL A 157 -8.66 3.13 2.52
C VAL A 157 -8.45 2.22 3.73
N ALA A 158 -8.93 2.64 4.89
CA ALA A 158 -8.84 1.88 6.14
C ALA A 158 -9.57 0.53 6.06
N ALA A 159 -10.62 0.42 5.24
CA ALA A 159 -11.37 -0.81 5.00
C ALA A 159 -10.63 -1.82 4.09
N VAL A 160 -9.50 -1.43 3.50
CA VAL A 160 -8.66 -2.32 2.70
C VAL A 160 -7.79 -3.15 3.64
N ASP A 161 -7.89 -4.46 3.53
CA ASP A 161 -7.15 -5.45 4.31
C ASP A 161 -5.64 -5.14 4.41
N VAL A 162 -5.04 -4.64 3.31
CA VAL A 162 -3.61 -4.27 3.23
C VAL A 162 -3.27 -3.02 4.08
N ALA A 163 -4.16 -2.03 4.11
CA ALA A 163 -3.99 -0.83 4.93
C ALA A 163 -4.16 -1.15 6.41
N ALA A 164 -5.16 -1.97 6.74
CA ALA A 164 -5.37 -2.44 8.11
C ALA A 164 -4.16 -3.21 8.65
N LEU A 165 -3.58 -4.11 7.85
CA LEU A 165 -2.35 -4.82 8.22
C LEU A 165 -1.17 -3.85 8.47
N GLN A 166 -1.04 -2.81 7.66
CA GLN A 166 0.00 -1.80 7.82
C GLN A 166 -0.18 -0.99 9.12
N SER A 167 -1.39 -0.47 9.35
CA SER A 167 -1.69 0.44 10.46
C SER A 167 -1.80 -0.25 11.81
N LEU A 168 -2.20 -1.52 11.84
CA LEU A 168 -2.42 -2.27 13.09
C LEU A 168 -1.25 -3.17 13.46
N ILE A 169 -0.49 -3.68 12.49
CA ILE A 169 0.53 -4.71 12.74
C ILE A 169 1.92 -4.19 12.36
N LEU A 170 2.16 -3.91 11.08
CA LEU A 170 3.53 -3.67 10.61
C LEU A 170 4.16 -2.41 11.19
N GLY A 171 3.42 -1.30 11.22
CA GLY A 171 3.89 -0.05 11.82
C GLY A 171 4.04 -0.15 13.34
N PRO A 172 2.95 -0.39 14.09
CA PRO A 172 2.98 -0.34 15.55
C PRO A 172 3.76 -1.49 16.21
N LEU A 173 3.60 -2.72 15.72
CA LEU A 173 4.15 -3.92 16.38
C LEU A 173 5.53 -4.30 15.86
N LEU A 174 5.80 -4.10 14.56
CA LEU A 174 7.09 -4.44 13.95
C LEU A 174 7.99 -3.23 13.66
N GLY A 175 7.49 -2.01 13.87
CA GLY A 175 8.25 -0.78 13.60
C GLY A 175 8.53 -0.54 12.11
N ILE A 176 7.82 -1.21 11.20
CA ILE A 176 8.02 -1.10 9.75
C ILE A 176 7.12 0.03 9.21
N PRO A 177 7.69 1.19 8.82
CA PRO A 177 6.89 2.31 8.32
C PRO A 177 6.25 1.97 6.97
N ALA A 178 5.21 2.73 6.61
CA ALA A 178 4.51 2.57 5.31
C ALA A 178 5.34 3.06 4.10
N ASP A 179 6.60 3.46 4.30
CA ASP A 179 7.49 3.85 3.22
C ASP A 179 7.81 2.64 2.32
N PRO A 180 7.65 2.74 0.99
CA PRO A 180 7.90 1.61 0.08
C PRO A 180 9.32 1.06 0.12
N THR A 181 10.32 1.89 0.46
CA THR A 181 11.73 1.48 0.53
C THR A 181 11.97 0.63 1.77
N GLU A 182 11.48 1.09 2.91
CA GLU A 182 11.56 0.35 4.18
C GLU A 182 10.71 -0.93 4.13
N LEU A 183 9.53 -0.90 3.52
CA LEU A 183 8.74 -2.10 3.30
C LEU A 183 9.51 -3.15 2.50
N LYS A 184 10.12 -2.78 1.36
CA LYS A 184 10.91 -3.72 0.56
C LYS A 184 12.16 -4.24 1.26
N ARG A 185 12.65 -3.53 2.27
CA ARG A 185 13.83 -3.93 3.03
C ARG A 185 13.54 -5.11 3.96
N PHE A 186 12.35 -5.15 4.56
CA PHE A 186 11.98 -6.15 5.57
C PHE A 186 10.80 -7.04 5.19
N VAL A 187 10.13 -6.74 4.07
CA VAL A 187 8.91 -7.43 3.62
C VAL A 187 9.05 -7.87 2.17
N ALA A 188 9.00 -9.18 1.97
CA ALA A 188 8.80 -9.80 0.67
C ALA A 188 7.30 -9.98 0.39
N PHE A 189 6.91 -9.86 -0.88
CA PHE A 189 5.52 -10.00 -1.31
C PHE A 189 5.38 -11.23 -2.21
N THR A 190 4.39 -12.08 -1.95
CA THR A 190 4.03 -13.20 -2.83
C THR A 190 2.52 -13.30 -3.02
N PRO A 191 2.03 -13.58 -4.25
CA PRO A 191 0.63 -13.87 -4.49
C PRO A 191 0.23 -15.31 -4.13
N ASN A 192 1.19 -16.15 -3.72
CA ASN A 192 0.96 -17.56 -3.45
C ASN A 192 1.01 -17.85 -1.95
N ALA A 193 -0.15 -18.11 -1.34
CA ALA A 193 -0.27 -18.44 0.07
C ALA A 193 0.55 -19.68 0.46
N GLY A 194 0.53 -20.73 -0.38
CA GLY A 194 1.27 -21.97 -0.11
C GLY A 194 2.78 -21.77 -0.17
N GLU A 195 3.27 -20.90 -1.05
CA GLU A 195 4.67 -20.50 -1.07
C GLU A 195 5.06 -19.75 0.20
N ALA A 196 4.27 -18.76 0.61
CA ALA A 196 4.50 -18.00 1.85
C ALA A 196 4.59 -18.93 3.07
N ILE A 197 3.63 -19.85 3.22
CA ILE A 197 3.61 -20.84 4.29
C ILE A 197 4.89 -21.69 4.25
N ARG A 198 5.17 -22.32 3.09
CA ARG A 198 6.28 -23.26 2.94
C ARG A 198 7.64 -22.62 3.23
N GLU A 199 7.90 -21.44 2.69
CA GLU A 199 9.17 -20.73 2.88
C GLU A 199 9.33 -20.20 4.31
N THR A 200 8.23 -19.76 4.96
CA THR A 200 8.27 -19.40 6.39
C THR A 200 8.56 -20.61 7.26
N ARG A 201 7.89 -21.75 7.03
CA ARG A 201 8.17 -22.99 7.77
C ARG A 201 9.61 -23.46 7.61
N ALA A 202 10.18 -23.27 6.43
CA ALA A 202 11.59 -23.56 6.14
C ALA A 202 12.58 -22.58 6.80
N GLY A 203 12.09 -21.55 7.50
CA GLY A 203 12.92 -20.57 8.21
C GLY A 203 13.49 -19.46 7.33
N ARG A 204 13.04 -19.35 6.07
CA ARG A 204 13.46 -18.24 5.19
C ARG A 204 12.86 -16.90 5.62
N TYR A 205 11.67 -16.95 6.22
CA TYR A 205 10.96 -15.79 6.73
C TYR A 205 10.76 -15.93 8.24
N GLN A 206 10.82 -14.81 8.94
CA GLN A 206 10.59 -14.71 10.39
C GLN A 206 9.10 -14.78 10.72
N ALA A 207 8.23 -14.34 9.79
CA ALA A 207 6.79 -14.48 9.86
C ALA A 207 6.19 -14.33 8.45
N ALA A 208 5.03 -14.93 8.20
CA ALA A 208 4.21 -14.60 7.04
C ALA A 208 2.80 -14.22 7.44
N PHE A 209 2.32 -13.12 6.87
CA PHE A 209 0.95 -12.65 6.96
C PHE A 209 0.22 -12.97 5.66
N LEU A 210 -0.77 -13.84 5.75
CA LEU A 210 -1.70 -14.11 4.66
C LEU A 210 -2.90 -13.19 4.79
N VAL A 211 -3.34 -12.69 3.64
CA VAL A 211 -4.42 -11.72 3.52
C VAL A 211 -5.39 -12.25 2.48
N ASN A 212 -6.66 -11.90 2.62
CA ASN A 212 -7.62 -12.18 1.56
C ASN A 212 -7.44 -11.21 0.40
N PRO A 213 -7.76 -11.63 -0.84
CA PRO A 213 -7.76 -10.73 -1.97
C PRO A 213 -8.78 -9.61 -1.75
N THR A 214 -8.38 -8.36 -2.00
CA THR A 214 -9.30 -7.21 -1.94
C THR A 214 -10.32 -7.34 -3.07
N PRO A 215 -11.63 -7.48 -2.80
CA PRO A 215 -12.63 -7.53 -3.86
C PRO A 215 -12.65 -6.20 -4.64
N LEU A 216 -12.78 -6.27 -5.96
CA LEU A 216 -12.84 -5.10 -6.85
C LEU A 216 -13.91 -4.07 -6.45
N ALA A 217 -15.00 -4.52 -5.83
CA ALA A 217 -16.05 -3.64 -5.31
C ALA A 217 -15.56 -2.64 -4.24
N GLN A 218 -14.46 -2.93 -3.54
CA GLN A 218 -13.86 -2.03 -2.55
C GLN A 218 -12.98 -0.93 -3.18
N LEU A 219 -12.70 -0.99 -4.49
CA LEU A 219 -11.94 0.03 -5.21
C LEU A 219 -12.81 1.01 -6.01
N LYS A 220 -14.14 0.85 -5.95
CA LYS A 220 -15.12 1.79 -6.52
C LYS A 220 -15.42 2.90 -5.52
#